data_AF-A0A833G6G7-F1
#
_entry.id   AF-A0A833G6G7-F1
#
_cell.length_a   1.000
_cell.length_b   1.000
_cell.length_c   1.000
_cell.angle_alpha   90.00
_cell.angle_beta   90.00
_cell.angle_gamma   90.00
#
_symmetry.space_group_name_H-M   'P 1'
#
loop_
_entity.id
_entity.type
_entity.pdbx_description
1 polymer ?
#
loop_
_entity_poly.entity_id
_entity_poly.type
_entity_poly.pdbx_seq_one_letter_code
_entity_poly.pdbx_strand_id
1 'polypeptide(L)' 'MADPTRAGQALSENPRPDARWPSAQARPEDVFLAWLLALPDDADMAEAARREIARLDRAAPLDAGPERLRALMIELAQAG' A
#
# COMPACT_ATOMS: atom_id res chain seq x y z
N MET A 1 -5.86 51.44 -25.17
CA MET A 1 -5.24 50.23 -25.75
C MET A 1 -5.63 49.09 -24.81
N ALA A 2 -6.64 48.32 -25.19
CA ALA A 2 -7.13 47.18 -24.40
C ALA A 2 -6.41 45.91 -24.88
N ASP A 3 -5.97 45.07 -23.95
CA ASP A 3 -5.67 43.68 -24.23
C ASP A 3 -6.65 42.81 -23.42
N PRO A 4 -7.67 42.23 -24.07
CA PRO A 4 -8.65 41.36 -23.44
C PRO A 4 -8.40 39.91 -23.85
N THR A 5 -7.49 39.17 -23.20
CA THR A 5 -7.41 37.70 -23.36
C THR A 5 -6.64 37.05 -22.21
N ARG A 6 -7.37 36.55 -21.20
CA ARG A 6 -7.36 35.12 -20.82
C ARG A 6 -8.35 34.85 -19.68
N ALA A 7 -9.64 34.94 -19.99
CA ALA A 7 -10.61 34.11 -19.30
C ALA A 7 -10.59 32.73 -19.98
N GLY A 8 -10.34 31.68 -19.20
CA GLY A 8 -10.66 30.30 -19.60
C GLY A 8 -9.49 29.32 -19.53
N GLN A 9 -9.76 28.22 -18.80
CA GLN A 9 -9.08 26.92 -18.80
C GLN A 9 -7.78 26.88 -17.96
N ALA A 10 -7.65 26.07 -16.90
CA ALA A 10 -8.22 24.78 -16.58
C ALA A 10 -8.81 24.78 -15.15
N LEU A 11 -10.09 24.46 -14.97
CA LEU A 11 -10.55 23.10 -14.68
C LEU A 11 -9.85 22.48 -13.45
N SER A 12 -10.53 22.58 -12.31
CA SER A 12 -10.65 21.48 -11.34
C SER A 12 -9.38 20.64 -11.18
N GLU A 13 -8.39 21.17 -10.45
CA GLU A 13 -7.41 20.30 -9.81
C GLU A 13 -8.11 19.58 -8.66
N ASN A 14 -8.98 18.63 -9.03
CA ASN A 14 -9.24 17.48 -8.19
C ASN A 14 -7.86 16.83 -8.01
N PRO A 15 -7.24 16.86 -6.83
CA PRO A 15 -5.95 16.22 -6.66
C PRO A 15 -6.14 14.76 -7.02
N ARG A 16 -5.50 14.33 -8.11
CA ARG A 16 -5.49 12.92 -8.45
C ARG A 16 -4.91 12.19 -7.25
N PRO A 17 -5.51 11.06 -6.80
CA PRO A 17 -4.86 10.17 -5.86
C PRO A 17 -3.65 9.50 -6.54
N ASP A 18 -2.63 10.30 -6.85
CA ASP A 18 -1.33 9.90 -7.37
C ASP A 18 -0.34 9.73 -6.21
N ALA A 19 -0.83 9.43 -5.00
CA ALA A 19 -0.01 8.95 -3.91
C ALA A 19 0.32 7.48 -4.22
N ARG A 20 1.33 7.31 -5.07
CA ARG A 20 1.88 6.03 -5.52
C ARG A 20 2.22 5.18 -4.30
N TRP A 21 1.30 4.29 -4.00
CA TRP A 21 1.45 3.15 -3.13
C TRP A 21 2.56 2.21 -3.64
N PRO A 22 3.56 1.83 -2.83
CA PRO A 22 4.34 2.64 -1.92
C PRO A 22 5.68 3.06 -2.56
N SER A 23 6.10 4.31 -2.35
CA SER A 23 7.48 4.76 -2.65
C SER A 23 8.50 4.03 -1.77
N ALA A 24 9.79 4.05 -2.13
CA ALA A 24 10.91 3.41 -1.40
C ALA A 24 11.11 3.87 0.08
N GLN A 25 10.18 4.68 0.59
CA GLN A 25 10.12 5.26 1.92
C GLN A 25 8.95 4.74 2.77
N ALA A 26 8.06 3.92 2.21
CA ALA A 26 6.97 3.36 2.99
C ALA A 26 7.52 2.39 4.03
N ARG A 27 7.15 2.60 5.29
CA ARG A 27 7.58 1.70 6.35
C ARG A 27 6.84 0.37 6.20
N PRO A 28 7.47 -0.76 6.57
CA PRO A 28 6.80 -2.07 6.54
C PRO A 28 5.47 -2.07 7.30
N GLU A 29 5.36 -1.31 8.39
CA GLU A 29 4.11 -1.18 9.15
C GLU A 29 3.00 -0.49 8.35
N ASP A 30 3.33 0.55 7.55
CA ASP A 30 2.35 1.26 6.73
C ASP A 30 1.79 0.34 5.65
N VAL A 31 2.68 -0.44 5.02
CA VAL A 31 2.30 -1.44 4.00
C VAL A 31 1.42 -2.52 4.62
N PHE A 32 1.78 -3.01 5.81
CA PHE A 32 0.99 -3.98 6.55
C PHE A 32 -0.41 -3.47 6.88
N LEU A 33 -0.54 -2.25 7.41
CA LEU A 33 -1.83 -1.68 7.79
C LEU A 33 -2.75 -1.48 6.59
N ALA A 34 -2.25 -0.97 5.47
CA ALA A 34 -3.11 -0.81 4.32
C ALA A 34 -3.45 -2.15 3.64
N TRP A 35 -2.53 -3.13 3.66
CA TRP A 35 -2.87 -4.49 3.23
C TRP A 35 -4.00 -5.05 4.09
N LEU A 36 -3.93 -4.86 5.41
CA LEU A 36 -4.95 -5.33 6.35
C LEU A 36 -6.30 -4.64 6.11
N LEU A 37 -6.29 -3.32 5.92
CA LEU A 37 -7.49 -2.53 5.64
C LEU A 37 -8.09 -2.78 4.24
N ALA A 38 -7.33 -3.41 3.34
CA ALA A 38 -7.80 -3.79 2.01
C ALA A 38 -8.38 -5.21 1.96
N LEU A 39 -8.35 -5.96 3.06
CA LEU A 39 -8.99 -7.28 3.13
C LEU A 39 -10.52 -7.14 3.09
N PRO A 40 -11.24 -8.09 2.46
CA PRO A 40 -12.70 -8.20 2.59
C PRO A 40 -13.15 -8.34 4.06
N ASP A 41 -14.35 -7.85 4.38
CA ASP A 41 -14.91 -7.87 5.74
C ASP A 41 -15.01 -9.29 6.35
N ASP A 42 -15.14 -10.32 5.52
CA ASP A 42 -15.27 -11.73 5.90
C ASP A 42 -14.00 -12.56 5.69
N ALA A 43 -12.87 -11.91 5.41
CA ALA A 43 -11.62 -12.60 5.17
C ALA A 43 -11.06 -13.26 6.44
N ASP A 44 -10.66 -14.53 6.34
CA ASP A 44 -9.80 -15.17 7.34
C ASP A 44 -8.41 -14.51 7.29
N MET A 45 -8.15 -13.64 8.26
CA MET A 45 -6.91 -12.85 8.35
C MET A 45 -5.66 -13.73 8.46
N ALA A 46 -5.76 -14.87 9.15
CA ALA A 46 -4.63 -15.77 9.34
C ALA A 46 -4.29 -16.51 8.04
N GLU A 47 -5.30 -16.97 7.32
CA GLU A 47 -5.12 -17.57 5.99
C GLU A 47 -4.64 -16.55 4.95
N ALA A 48 -5.17 -15.32 4.97
CA ALA A 48 -4.70 -14.23 4.11
C ALA A 48 -3.22 -13.91 4.37
N ALA A 49 -2.82 -13.83 5.64
CA ALA A 49 -1.42 -13.61 6.04
C ALA A 49 -0.50 -14.75 5.57
N ARG A 50 -0.92 -16.02 5.73
CA ARG A 50 -0.17 -17.18 5.21
C ARG A 50 0.09 -17.10 3.71
N ARG A 51 -0.91 -16.66 2.93
CA ARG A 51 -0.76 -16.47 1.47
C ARG A 51 0.21 -15.35 1.14
N GLU A 52 0.21 -14.26 1.91
CA GLU A 52 1.17 -13.16 1.73
C GLU A 52 2.60 -13.58 2.08
N ILE A 53 2.80 -14.33 3.17
CA ILE A 53 4.11 -14.90 3.54
C ILE A 53 4.64 -15.78 2.39
N ALA A 54 3.81 -16.67 1.85
CA ALA A 54 4.20 -17.52 0.72
C ALA A 54 4.52 -16.73 -0.56
N ARG A 55 4.01 -15.50 -0.71
CA ARG A 55 4.36 -14.59 -1.80
C ARG A 55 5.74 -13.96 -1.56
N LEU A 56 5.98 -13.47 -0.35
CA LEU A 56 7.26 -12.89 0.07
C LEU A 56 8.39 -13.93 0.04
N ASP A 57 8.14 -15.16 0.49
CA ASP A 57 9.11 -16.26 0.47
C ASP A 57 9.57 -16.59 -0.96
N ARG A 58 8.66 -16.52 -1.94
CA ARG A 58 9.00 -16.73 -3.35
C ARG A 58 9.82 -15.59 -3.96
N ALA A 59 9.79 -14.41 -3.35
CA ALA A 59 10.56 -13.24 -3.77
C ALA A 59 11.94 -13.16 -3.10
N ALA A 60 12.31 -14.14 -2.27
CA ALA A 60 13.60 -14.18 -1.60
C ALA A 60 14.79 -14.14 -2.59
N PRO A 61 15.93 -13.55 -2.20
CA PRO A 61 16.22 -12.93 -0.89
C PRO A 61 15.53 -11.57 -0.69
N LEU A 62 15.13 -11.29 0.55
CA LEU A 62 14.43 -10.06 0.93
C LEU A 62 15.40 -9.05 1.56
N ASP A 63 15.22 -7.77 1.22
CA ASP A 63 15.84 -6.67 1.96
C ASP A 63 15.16 -6.47 3.33
N ALA A 64 15.78 -5.68 4.21
CA ALA A 64 15.32 -5.49 5.59
C ALA A 64 13.85 -5.02 5.73
N GLY A 65 13.37 -4.19 4.79
CA GLY A 65 11.98 -3.73 4.78
C GLY A 65 10.97 -4.87 4.53
N PRO A 66 11.04 -5.55 3.37
CA PRO A 66 10.21 -6.73 3.10
C PRO A 66 10.36 -7.86 4.13
N GLU A 67 11.55 -8.07 4.71
CA GLU A 67 11.74 -9.04 5.79
C GLU A 67 10.96 -8.63 7.06
N ARG A 68 10.95 -7.34 7.41
CA ARG A 68 10.12 -6.85 8.53
C ARG A 68 8.62 -6.99 8.23
N LEU A 69 8.19 -6.72 7.00
CA LEU A 69 6.81 -6.95 6.58
C LEU A 69 6.42 -8.43 6.74
N ARG A 70 7.29 -9.34 6.31
CA ARG A 70 7.12 -10.78 6.47
C ARG A 70 6.94 -11.17 7.94
N ALA A 71 7.73 -10.60 8.85
CA ALA A 71 7.60 -10.84 10.29
C ALA A 71 6.22 -10.41 10.84
N LEU A 72 5.73 -9.22 10.45
CA LEU A 72 4.39 -8.76 10.85
C LEU A 72 3.28 -9.70 10.37
N MET A 73 3.40 -10.23 9.15
CA MET A 73 2.45 -11.22 8.63
C MET A 73 2.49 -12.53 9.42
N ILE A 74 3.68 -12.97 9.87
CA ILE A 74 3.84 -14.17 10.71
C ILE A 74 3.15 -13.97 12.07
N GLU A 75 3.36 -12.80 12.71
CA GLU A 75 2.71 -12.46 13.98
C GLU A 75 1.18 -12.52 13.82
N LEU A 76 0.63 -11.94 12.75
CA LEU A 76 -0.81 -12.00 12.47
C LEU A 76 -1.31 -13.43 12.23
N ALA A 77 -0.58 -14.24 11.47
CA ALA A 77 -0.97 -15.62 11.16
C ALA A 77 -1.04 -16.55 12.40
N GLN A 78 -0.37 -16.16 13.48
CA GLN A 78 -0.33 -16.91 14.75
C GLN A 78 -1.32 -16.37 15.80
N ALA A 79 -1.91 -15.20 15.57
CA ALA A 79 -2.84 -14.56 16.50
C ALA A 79 -4.29 -15.09 16.39
N GLY A 80 -4.59 -15.87 15.34
CA GLY A 80 -5.92 -16.43 15.03
C GLY A 80 -6.05 -17.92 15.34
#